data_AF-A0A0T5VL20-F1
#
_entry.id   AF-A0A0T5VL20-F1
#
_cell.length_a   1.000
_cell.length_b   1.000
_cell.length_c   1.000
_cell.angle_alpha   90.00
_cell.angle_beta   90.00
_cell.angle_gamma   90.00
#
_symmetry.space_group_name_H-M   'P 1'
#
loop_
_entity.id
_entity.type
_entity.pdbx_description
1 polymer ?
#
loop_
_entity_poly.entity_id
_entity_poly.type
_entity_poly.pdbx_seq_one_letter_code
_entity_poly.pdbx_strand_id
1 'polypeptide(L)'
;MTNPFTSAQPRSTIDIRTLEPIIFYSGKEDELQIFLNETEYGELIIKSLSNDQLQVKAVMLDETGEKLNWKQDYKGLRVSVPETLVTSKKATGRVVKVTF
;
A
#
# COMPACT_ATOMS: atom_id res chain seq x y z
N MET A 1 12.06 18.69 -48.30
CA MET A 1 11.72 19.56 -47.15
C MET A 1 11.24 18.67 -46.02
N THR A 2 11.79 18.87 -44.84
CA THR A 2 11.77 18.01 -43.65
C THR A 2 10.43 18.03 -42.91
N ASN A 3 9.96 16.85 -42.47
CA ASN A 3 8.89 16.68 -41.47
C ASN A 3 9.27 17.35 -40.14
N PRO A 4 8.28 17.64 -39.29
CA PRO A 4 8.44 17.24 -37.90
C PRO A 4 7.25 16.38 -37.46
N PHE A 5 7.60 15.15 -37.08
CA PHE A 5 6.75 14.26 -36.31
C PHE A 5 6.30 14.95 -35.02
N THR A 6 5.00 15.00 -34.80
CA THR A 6 4.41 15.52 -33.59
C THR A 6 4.78 14.61 -32.41
N SER A 7 5.40 15.23 -31.41
CA SER A 7 5.73 14.73 -30.07
C SER A 7 4.77 13.64 -29.57
N ALA A 8 5.28 12.41 -29.43
CA ALA A 8 4.62 11.38 -28.63
C ALA A 8 4.63 11.84 -27.16
N GLN A 9 3.44 12.02 -26.57
CA GLN A 9 3.32 12.26 -25.14
C GLN A 9 4.08 11.19 -24.36
N PRO A 10 4.87 11.55 -23.32
CA PRO A 10 5.56 10.56 -22.51
C PRO A 10 4.51 9.70 -21.81
N ARG A 11 4.50 8.40 -22.14
CA ARG A 11 3.76 7.40 -21.35
C ARG A 11 4.23 7.55 -19.92
N SER A 12 3.35 7.92 -18.99
CA SER A 12 3.63 7.88 -17.56
C SER A 12 4.07 6.44 -17.23
N THR A 13 5.36 6.24 -17.00
CA THR A 13 5.91 4.95 -16.62
C THR A 13 5.41 4.62 -15.23
N ILE A 14 4.54 3.60 -15.14
CA ILE A 14 4.08 3.08 -13.85
C ILE A 14 5.31 2.50 -13.14
N ASP A 15 5.63 3.04 -11.98
CA ASP A 15 6.75 2.59 -11.14
C ASP A 15 6.25 1.48 -10.21
N ILE A 16 6.61 0.24 -10.51
CA ILE A 16 6.24 -0.94 -9.71
C ILE A 16 7.50 -1.46 -9.04
N ARG A 17 7.48 -1.51 -7.70
CA ARG A 17 8.61 -1.96 -6.89
C ARG A 17 8.16 -3.07 -5.94
N THR A 18 9.04 -4.05 -5.74
CA THR A 18 8.87 -5.02 -4.66
C THR A 18 9.37 -4.39 -3.37
N LEU A 19 8.54 -4.40 -2.32
CA LEU A 19 8.91 -3.95 -0.99
C LEU A 19 9.39 -5.14 -0.15
N GLU A 20 10.31 -4.89 0.77
CA GLU A 20 10.67 -5.83 1.85
C GLU A 20 10.08 -5.32 3.17
N PRO A 21 8.75 -5.45 3.37
CA PRO A 21 8.12 -4.92 4.56
C PRO A 21 8.51 -5.74 5.79
N ILE A 22 8.61 -5.08 6.93
CA ILE A 22 8.66 -5.77 8.23
C ILE A 22 7.22 -6.10 8.63
N ILE A 23 6.98 -7.38 8.89
CA ILE A 23 5.66 -7.93 9.20
C ILE A 23 5.64 -8.41 10.64
N PHE A 24 4.66 -7.95 11.42
CA PHE A 24 4.42 -8.41 12.79
C PHE A 24 3.02 -9.00 12.92
N TYR A 25 2.92 -10.15 13.59
CA TYR A 25 1.64 -10.75 13.98
C TYR A 25 1.49 -10.65 15.50
N SER A 26 0.46 -9.94 15.97
CA SER A 26 0.31 -9.64 17.40
C SER A 26 -0.36 -10.77 18.18
N GLY A 27 -1.13 -11.65 17.52
CA GLY A 27 -1.86 -12.78 18.12
C GLY A 27 -2.93 -12.40 19.17
N LYS A 28 -3.08 -11.12 19.50
CA LYS A 28 -4.06 -10.61 20.47
C LYS A 28 -5.34 -10.08 19.80
N GLU A 29 -5.23 -9.58 18.57
CA GLU A 29 -6.33 -8.92 17.85
C GLU A 29 -6.50 -9.42 16.40
N ASP A 30 -6.04 -10.64 16.07
CA ASP A 30 -6.04 -11.17 14.69
C ASP A 30 -5.56 -10.11 13.67
N GLU A 31 -4.41 -9.51 13.96
CA GLU A 31 -3.89 -8.34 13.25
C GLU A 31 -2.50 -8.62 12.66
N LEU A 32 -2.31 -8.15 11.42
CA LEU A 32 -1.04 -8.02 10.73
C LEU A 32 -0.63 -6.55 10.68
N GLN A 33 0.59 -6.24 11.10
CA GLN A 33 1.17 -4.91 10.95
C GLN A 33 2.25 -4.94 9.88
N ILE A 34 2.19 -3.97 8.98
CA ILE A 34 3.11 -3.81 7.84
C ILE A 34 3.75 -2.44 7.96
N PHE A 35 5.06 -2.42 8.17
CA PHE A 35 5.82 -1.16 8.18
C PHE A 35 6.22 -0.77 6.75
N LEU A 36 5.92 0.48 6.38
CA LEU A 36 6.26 1.12 5.12
C LEU A 36 7.14 2.34 5.38
N ASN A 37 8.10 2.62 4.50
CA ASN A 37 8.88 3.87 4.58
C ASN A 37 8.03 5.08 4.15
N GLU A 38 8.41 6.30 4.56
CA GLU A 38 7.62 7.51 4.25
C GLU A 38 7.42 7.77 2.74
N THR A 39 8.34 7.29 1.90
CA THR A 39 8.31 7.45 0.44
C THR A 39 7.44 6.42 -0.27
N GLU A 40 6.90 5.43 0.46
CA GLU A 40 6.10 4.33 -0.11
C GLU A 40 4.61 4.70 -0.07
N TYR A 41 4.11 5.19 -1.20
CA TYR A 41 2.71 5.53 -1.41
C TYR A 41 2.19 4.93 -2.73
N GLY A 42 0.88 4.97 -2.94
CA GLY A 42 0.21 4.36 -4.09
C GLY A 42 -0.46 3.05 -3.74
N GLU A 43 -0.38 2.05 -4.62
CA GLU A 43 -1.06 0.76 -4.44
C GLU A 43 -0.12 -0.28 -3.81
N LEU A 44 -0.35 -0.62 -2.54
CA LEU A 44 0.31 -1.73 -1.88
C LEU A 44 -0.43 -3.03 -2.23
N ILE A 45 0.28 -3.99 -2.82
CA ILE A 45 -0.28 -5.29 -3.22
C ILE A 45 0.34 -6.42 -2.40
N ILE A 46 -0.48 -7.09 -1.59
CA ILE A 46 -0.06 -8.20 -0.72
C ILE A 46 -0.68 -9.50 -1.26
N LYS A 47 0.09 -10.21 -2.08
CA LYS A 47 -0.37 -11.41 -2.79
C LYS A 47 -0.75 -12.57 -1.87
N SER A 48 -0.08 -12.68 -0.72
CA SER A 48 -0.35 -13.74 0.27
C SER A 48 -1.70 -13.61 0.98
N LEU A 49 -2.34 -12.43 0.91
CA LEU A 49 -3.64 -12.18 1.52
C LEU A 49 -4.78 -12.27 0.49
N SER A 50 -4.80 -13.34 -0.31
CA SER A 50 -5.97 -13.60 -1.16
C SER A 50 -7.17 -14.01 -0.30
N ASN A 51 -8.38 -13.80 -0.82
CA ASN A 51 -9.61 -14.15 -0.11
C ASN A 51 -9.85 -15.67 0.00
N ASP A 52 -8.99 -16.48 -0.61
CA ASP A 52 -9.07 -17.94 -0.51
C ASP A 52 -8.48 -18.48 0.80
N GLN A 53 -7.68 -17.67 1.52
CA GLN A 53 -6.97 -18.11 2.73
C GLN A 53 -7.42 -17.39 4.01
N LEU A 54 -7.51 -16.06 3.97
CA LEU A 54 -7.84 -15.23 5.14
C LEU A 54 -8.78 -14.11 4.71
N GLN A 55 -9.87 -13.93 5.45
CA GLN A 55 -10.83 -12.85 5.18
C GLN A 55 -10.34 -11.57 5.85
N VAL A 56 -10.02 -10.54 5.07
CA VAL A 56 -9.67 -9.22 5.64
C VAL A 56 -10.96 -8.51 6.07
N LYS A 57 -11.00 -8.00 7.30
CA LYS A 57 -12.13 -7.22 7.85
C LYS A 57 -11.90 -5.72 7.79
N ALA A 58 -10.66 -5.28 8.02
CA ALA A 58 -10.32 -3.87 8.06
C ALA A 58 -8.85 -3.63 7.66
N VAL A 59 -8.60 -2.47 7.07
CA VAL A 59 -7.24 -1.96 6.84
C VAL A 59 -7.20 -0.50 7.29
N MET A 60 -6.25 -0.15 8.14
CA MET A 60 -6.11 1.20 8.69
C MET A 60 -4.66 1.60 8.92
N LEU A 61 -4.43 2.89 9.08
CA LEU A 61 -3.15 3.41 9.53
C LEU A 61 -3.10 3.42 11.05
N ASP A 62 -2.00 2.93 11.60
CA ASP A 62 -1.82 2.88 13.06
C ASP A 62 -1.79 4.29 13.68
N GLU A 63 -1.08 5.21 13.05
CA GLU A 63 -0.82 6.55 13.60
C GLU A 63 -2.08 7.41 13.75
N THR A 64 -2.99 7.32 12.77
CA THR A 64 -4.19 8.17 12.69
C THR A 64 -5.49 7.42 12.94
N GLY A 65 -5.47 6.08 12.92
CA GLY A 65 -6.67 5.24 12.90
C GLY A 65 -7.51 5.40 11.62
N GLU A 66 -6.98 6.08 10.60
CA GLU A 66 -7.69 6.30 9.34
C GLU A 66 -7.89 4.98 8.61
N LYS A 67 -9.12 4.75 8.15
CA LYS A 67 -9.46 3.58 7.35
C LYS A 67 -8.96 3.79 5.93
N LEU A 68 -8.16 2.85 5.44
CA LEU A 68 -7.67 2.89 4.06
C LEU A 68 -8.69 2.31 3.10
N ASN A 69 -8.64 2.75 1.85
CA ASN A 69 -9.36 2.08 0.77
C ASN A 69 -8.61 0.79 0.42
N TRP A 70 -9.34 -0.32 0.30
CA TRP A 70 -8.75 -1.59 -0.05
C TRP A 70 -9.73 -2.48 -0.80
N LYS A 71 -9.19 -3.46 -1.51
CA LYS A 71 -9.94 -4.53 -2.17
C LYS A 71 -9.20 -5.84 -2.03
N GLN A 72 -9.92 -6.89 -1.67
CA GLN A 72 -9.40 -8.25 -1.63
C GLN A 72 -10.02 -9.08 -2.76
N ASP A 73 -9.19 -9.79 -3.50
CA ASP A 73 -9.61 -10.77 -4.51
C ASP A 73 -8.65 -11.98 -4.51
N TYR A 74 -8.87 -12.91 -5.43
CA TYR A 74 -8.05 -14.12 -5.58
C TYR A 74 -6.57 -13.82 -5.90
N LYS A 75 -6.23 -12.58 -6.30
CA LYS A 75 -4.85 -12.15 -6.56
C LYS A 75 -4.16 -11.56 -5.32
N GLY A 76 -4.89 -11.34 -4.23
CA GLY A 76 -4.38 -10.77 -2.99
C GLY A 76 -5.18 -9.57 -2.48
N LEU A 77 -4.61 -8.91 -1.47
CA LEU A 77 -5.10 -7.65 -0.93
C LEU A 77 -4.42 -6.48 -1.67
N ARG A 78 -5.20 -5.52 -2.15
CA ARG A 78 -4.72 -4.22 -2.66
C ARG A 78 -5.17 -3.12 -1.75
N VAL A 79 -4.25 -2.28 -1.30
CA VAL A 79 -4.49 -1.18 -0.36
C VAL A 79 -4.00 0.11 -1.00
N SER A 80 -4.87 1.12 -1.06
CA SER A 80 -4.50 2.46 -1.51
C SER A 80 -3.89 3.24 -0.35
N VAL A 81 -2.58 3.49 -0.43
CA VAL A 81 -1.80 4.25 0.54
C VAL A 81 -1.67 5.69 0.05
N PRO A 82 -2.22 6.69 0.76
CA PRO A 82 -2.17 8.07 0.31
C PRO A 82 -0.75 8.66 0.43
N GLU A 83 -0.37 9.51 -0.52
CA GLU A 83 0.92 10.21 -0.51
C GLU A 83 1.04 11.14 0.70
N THR A 84 -0.02 11.93 0.93
CA THR A 84 -0.08 12.93 1.98
C THR A 84 -0.78 12.39 3.21
N LEU A 85 -0.01 11.92 4.17
CA LEU A 85 -0.42 11.94 5.56
C LEU A 85 0.52 12.88 6.27
N VAL A 86 -0.06 13.80 7.03
CA VAL A 86 0.66 14.77 7.85
C VAL A 86 1.38 13.98 8.93
N THR A 87 2.53 13.40 8.61
CA THR A 87 3.41 12.83 9.63
C THR A 87 3.90 14.00 10.46
N SER A 88 3.78 13.89 11.77
CA SER A 88 4.55 14.75 12.66
C SER A 88 6.02 14.67 12.20
N LYS A 89 6.77 15.78 12.25
CA LYS A 89 8.15 15.94 11.72
C LYS A 89 9.22 14.92 12.23
N LYS A 90 8.82 13.82 12.87
CA LYS A 90 9.62 12.79 13.50
C LYS A 90 9.34 11.35 13.04
N ALA A 91 8.29 11.08 12.26
CA ALA A 91 8.03 9.70 11.83
C ALA A 91 9.06 9.28 10.77
N THR A 92 9.58 8.05 10.85
CA THR A 92 10.54 7.50 9.88
C THR A 92 9.88 6.54 8.89
N GLY A 93 8.56 6.37 9.01
CA GLY A 93 7.74 5.44 8.23
C GLY A 93 6.31 5.42 8.76
N ARG A 94 5.50 4.51 8.23
CA ARG A 94 4.07 4.38 8.52
C ARG A 94 3.75 2.91 8.77
N VAL A 95 2.79 2.63 9.63
CA VAL A 95 2.32 1.26 9.89
C VAL A 95 0.91 1.10 9.34
N VAL A 96 0.75 0.16 8.41
CA VAL A 96 -0.55 -0.32 7.93
C VAL A 96 -0.96 -1.53 8.75
N LYS A 97 -2.11 -1.44 9.41
CA LYS A 97 -2.74 -2.52 10.15
C LYS A 97 -3.79 -3.19 9.30
N VAL A 98 -3.73 -4.51 9.21
CA VAL A 98 -4.71 -5.37 8.54
C VAL A 98 -5.32 -6.30 9.59
N THR A 99 -6.62 -6.21 9.79
CA THR A 99 -7.35 -7.05 10.75
C THR A 99 -8.13 -8.13 10.01
N PHE A 100 -8.12 -9.36 10.52
CA PHE A 100 -8.82 -10.53 9.97
C PHE A 100 -10.08 -10.88 10.75
#